data_AF-A3P5G5-F1
#
_entry.id   AF-A3P5G5-F1
#
_cell.length_a   1.000
_cell.length_b   1.000
_cell.length_c   1.000
_cell.angle_alpha   90.00
_cell.angle_beta   90.00
_cell.angle_gamma   90.00
#
_symmetry.space_group_name_H-M   'P 1'
#
loop_
_entity.id
_entity.type
_entity.pdbx_description
1 polymer ?
#
loop_
_entity_poly.entity_id
_entity_poly.type
_entity_poly.pdbx_seq_one_letter_code
_entity_poly.pdbx_strand_id
1 'polypeptide(L)'
;MDTIDETLEARPHARVSVNGVEIGAAEIADERAHHADADDPLDAARRALVVRELLRQRAVALGLAAEGAPLGDDALDALLARELTPLPEPTRDACERYYLNHAARFRRRDIVYASHILFAVTDATPLAPLRREAEATLARVLAEPQTFEARARELSNCPSAQVGGSLGQLLRGDSVPEFDAAVFDTTDSGVLPRLVNTRFGFHIVRIERRVPGDPVPFDAVAAEIAAFLAERVRHKAIQQYVTILASGARIEGVALGDANGPLVQ
;
A
#
# COMPACT_ATOMS: atom_id res chain seq x y z
N MET A 1 -58.64 -9.88 -10.53
CA MET A 1 -58.81 -9.39 -11.91
C MET A 1 -57.78 -8.30 -12.06
N ASP A 2 -56.55 -8.77 -12.28
CA ASP A 2 -55.32 -8.00 -12.28
C ASP A 2 -55.20 -7.25 -13.59
N THR A 3 -54.91 -5.95 -13.51
CA THR A 3 -54.31 -5.20 -14.61
C THR A 3 -53.58 -4.02 -13.98
N ILE A 4 -52.39 -4.30 -13.44
CA ILE A 4 -51.42 -3.26 -13.10
C ILE A 4 -50.40 -3.24 -14.23
N ASP A 5 -50.72 -2.36 -15.17
CA ASP A 5 -49.83 -1.50 -15.95
C ASP A 5 -48.36 -1.96 -16.09
N GLU A 6 -48.13 -2.63 -17.21
CA GLU A 6 -46.85 -3.02 -17.78
C GLU A 6 -46.14 -1.79 -18.37
N THR A 7 -45.72 -0.83 -17.55
CA THR A 7 -44.91 0.31 -18.03
C THR A 7 -43.87 0.76 -17.02
N LEU A 8 -42.98 -0.16 -16.64
CA LEU A 8 -41.61 0.22 -16.29
C LEU A 8 -40.77 0.09 -17.57
N GLU A 9 -40.85 1.09 -18.44
CA GLU A 9 -39.82 1.33 -19.45
C GLU A 9 -38.49 1.50 -18.71
N ALA A 10 -37.67 0.44 -18.77
CA ALA A 10 -36.27 0.52 -18.43
C ALA A 10 -35.66 1.66 -19.27
N ARG A 11 -35.30 2.75 -18.59
CA ARG A 11 -34.60 3.88 -19.20
C ARG A 11 -33.47 3.31 -20.08
N PRO A 12 -33.40 3.64 -21.38
CA PRO A 12 -32.36 3.11 -22.25
C PRO A 12 -31.02 3.40 -21.58
N HIS A 13 -30.18 2.36 -21.43
CA HIS A 13 -28.80 2.54 -21.00
C HIS A 13 -28.22 3.65 -21.87
N ALA A 14 -27.88 4.80 -21.27
CA ALA A 14 -27.39 5.94 -22.02
C ALA A 14 -26.23 5.46 -22.91
N ARG A 15 -26.42 5.58 -24.22
CA ARG A 15 -25.41 5.15 -25.19
C ARG A 15 -24.13 5.92 -24.90
N VAL A 16 -23.01 5.22 -24.84
CA VAL A 16 -21.70 5.84 -24.64
C VAL A 16 -21.06 6.00 -26.01
N SER A 17 -20.65 7.22 -26.35
CA SER A 17 -20.00 7.47 -27.63
C SER A 17 -18.91 8.55 -27.54
N VAL A 18 -17.94 8.49 -28.45
CA VAL A 18 -16.89 9.49 -28.62
C VAL A 18 -16.80 9.87 -30.09
N ASN A 19 -17.09 11.14 -30.41
CA ASN A 19 -17.12 11.66 -31.78
C ASN A 19 -18.01 10.84 -32.74
N GLY A 20 -19.10 10.28 -32.22
CA GLY A 20 -20.05 9.44 -32.98
C GLY A 20 -19.66 7.96 -33.10
N VAL A 21 -18.52 7.54 -32.56
CA VAL A 21 -18.16 6.13 -32.42
C VAL A 21 -18.82 5.58 -31.15
N GLU A 22 -19.74 4.64 -31.29
CA GLU A 22 -20.42 4.00 -30.15
C GLU A 22 -19.50 2.97 -29.48
N ILE A 23 -19.47 3.00 -28.14
CA ILE A 23 -18.79 1.99 -27.31
C ILE A 23 -19.83 0.91 -26.96
N GLY A 24 -19.49 -0.34 -27.32
CA GLY A 24 -20.42 -1.46 -27.25
C GLY A 24 -20.79 -1.88 -25.82
N ALA A 25 -22.03 -2.33 -25.61
CA ALA A 25 -22.48 -2.81 -24.29
C ALA A 25 -21.68 -4.03 -23.80
N ALA A 26 -21.22 -4.89 -24.72
CA ALA A 26 -20.36 -6.04 -24.40
C ALA A 26 -18.98 -5.58 -23.91
N GLU A 27 -18.35 -4.62 -24.58
CA GLU A 27 -17.07 -4.05 -24.16
C GLU A 27 -17.17 -3.40 -22.78
N ILE A 28 -18.25 -2.67 -22.50
CA ILE A 28 -18.49 -2.08 -21.17
C ILE A 28 -18.64 -3.17 -20.11
N ALA A 29 -19.32 -4.28 -20.42
CA ALA A 29 -19.49 -5.39 -19.49
C ALA A 29 -18.16 -6.11 -19.20
N ASP A 30 -17.32 -6.31 -20.23
CA ASP A 30 -16.00 -6.93 -20.12
C ASP A 30 -15.03 -6.03 -19.33
N GLU A 31 -15.00 -4.74 -19.64
CA GLU A 31 -14.16 -3.77 -18.92
C GLU A 31 -14.57 -3.67 -17.45
N ARG A 32 -15.87 -3.69 -17.13
CA ARG A 32 -16.36 -3.66 -15.74
C ARG A 32 -15.79 -4.77 -14.87
N ALA A 33 -15.48 -5.94 -15.43
CA ALA A 33 -14.86 -7.01 -14.66
C ALA A 33 -13.48 -6.64 -14.09
N HIS A 34 -12.77 -5.70 -14.74
CA HIS A 34 -11.47 -5.19 -14.30
C HIS A 34 -11.58 -4.09 -13.23
N HIS A 35 -12.79 -3.57 -12.99
CA HIS A 35 -13.05 -2.48 -12.02
C HIS A 35 -13.94 -2.94 -10.86
N ALA A 36 -13.89 -4.24 -10.51
CA ALA A 36 -14.78 -4.83 -9.50
C ALA A 36 -14.65 -4.19 -8.11
N ASP A 37 -13.49 -3.64 -7.79
CA ASP A 37 -13.19 -3.01 -6.49
C ASP A 37 -13.51 -1.50 -6.47
N ALA A 38 -14.00 -0.92 -7.58
CA ALA A 38 -14.39 0.48 -7.63
C ALA A 38 -15.75 0.74 -6.96
N ASP A 39 -15.97 1.96 -6.45
CA ASP A 39 -17.25 2.38 -5.86
C ASP A 39 -18.41 2.29 -6.87
N ASP A 40 -18.15 2.63 -8.13
CA ASP A 40 -19.04 2.42 -9.26
C ASP A 40 -18.26 1.75 -10.42
N PRO A 41 -18.24 0.40 -10.47
CA PRO A 41 -17.53 -0.35 -11.51
C PRO A 41 -18.01 -0.05 -12.93
N LEU A 42 -19.31 0.30 -13.08
CA LEU A 42 -19.88 0.58 -14.39
C LEU A 42 -19.42 1.96 -14.90
N ASP A 43 -19.42 2.97 -14.05
CA ASP A 43 -18.89 4.29 -14.40
C ASP A 43 -17.39 4.23 -14.69
N ALA A 44 -16.62 3.52 -13.86
CA ALA A 44 -15.18 3.31 -14.07
C ALA A 44 -14.88 2.67 -15.44
N ALA A 45 -15.58 1.58 -15.79
CA ALA A 45 -15.44 0.92 -17.07
C ALA A 45 -15.77 1.84 -18.26
N ARG A 46 -16.88 2.58 -18.15
CA ARG A 46 -17.29 3.52 -19.19
C ARG A 46 -16.26 4.64 -19.40
N ARG A 47 -15.72 5.20 -18.31
CA ARG A 47 -14.65 6.21 -18.39
C ARG A 47 -13.39 5.65 -19.02
N ALA A 48 -12.96 4.46 -18.62
CA ALA A 48 -11.77 3.79 -19.17
C ALA A 48 -11.90 3.59 -20.69
N LEU A 49 -13.07 3.14 -21.16
CA LEU A 49 -13.33 2.94 -22.59
C LEU A 49 -13.40 4.26 -23.37
N VAL A 50 -14.00 5.31 -22.80
CA VAL A 50 -13.97 6.65 -23.41
C VAL A 50 -12.54 7.16 -23.56
N VAL A 51 -11.70 7.02 -22.53
CA VAL A 51 -10.27 7.40 -22.60
C VAL A 51 -9.54 6.60 -23.66
N ARG A 52 -9.75 5.27 -23.70
CA ARG A 52 -9.15 4.39 -24.71
C ARG A 52 -9.54 4.80 -26.13
N GLU A 53 -10.81 5.15 -26.33
CA GLU A 53 -11.31 5.59 -27.64
C GLU A 53 -10.75 6.95 -28.05
N LEU A 54 -10.64 7.92 -27.13
CA LEU A 54 -10.00 9.22 -27.38
C LEU A 54 -8.54 9.03 -27.85
N LEU A 55 -7.78 8.18 -27.14
CA LEU A 55 -6.39 7.87 -27.48
C LEU A 55 -6.30 7.14 -28.82
N ARG A 56 -7.21 6.20 -29.09
CA ARG A 56 -7.26 5.46 -30.37
C ARG A 56 -7.53 6.41 -31.54
N GLN A 57 -8.53 7.29 -31.44
CA GLN A 57 -8.82 8.27 -32.49
C GLN A 57 -7.63 9.19 -32.75
N ARG A 58 -6.93 9.60 -31.69
CA ARG A 58 -5.71 10.38 -31.82
C ARG A 58 -4.58 9.59 -32.47
N ALA A 59 -4.35 8.34 -32.08
CA ALA A 59 -3.36 7.48 -32.71
C ALA A 59 -3.63 7.30 -34.23
N VAL A 60 -4.88 7.09 -34.62
CA VAL A 60 -5.29 7.03 -36.04
C VAL A 60 -5.00 8.34 -36.76
N ALA A 61 -5.39 9.49 -36.18
CA ALA A 61 -5.15 10.81 -36.77
C ALA A 61 -3.66 11.11 -36.98
N LEU A 62 -2.78 10.48 -36.20
CA LEU A 62 -1.33 10.61 -36.26
C LEU A 62 -0.65 9.53 -37.13
N GLY A 63 -1.41 8.59 -37.69
CA GLY A 63 -0.91 7.47 -38.50
C GLY A 63 -0.22 6.37 -37.69
N LEU A 64 -0.50 6.28 -36.38
CA LEU A 64 0.10 5.30 -35.47
C LEU A 64 -0.75 4.03 -35.31
N ALA A 65 -2.04 4.10 -35.66
CA ALA A 65 -2.97 2.98 -35.64
C ALA A 65 -3.85 3.00 -36.90
N ALA A 66 -4.32 1.82 -37.33
CA ALA A 66 -5.26 1.71 -38.44
C ALA A 66 -6.68 2.12 -38.01
N GLU A 67 -7.46 2.66 -38.95
CA GLU A 67 -8.89 2.95 -38.72
C GLU A 67 -9.64 1.67 -38.31
N GLY A 68 -10.45 1.77 -37.25
CA GLY A 68 -11.24 0.66 -36.71
C GLY A 68 -10.45 -0.42 -35.96
N ALA A 69 -9.11 -0.39 -35.95
CA ALA A 69 -8.31 -1.33 -35.19
C ALA A 69 -8.23 -0.92 -33.70
N PRO A 70 -8.24 -1.88 -32.76
CA PRO A 70 -7.97 -1.61 -31.35
C PRO A 70 -6.61 -0.93 -31.16
N LEU A 71 -6.49 -0.06 -30.16
CA LEU A 71 -5.21 0.53 -29.79
C LEU A 71 -4.36 -0.51 -29.05
N GLY A 72 -3.27 -0.95 -29.69
CA GLY A 72 -2.27 -1.81 -29.06
C GLY A 72 -1.22 -1.03 -28.27
N ASP A 73 -0.51 -1.71 -27.39
CA ASP A 73 0.48 -1.11 -26.47
C ASP A 73 1.58 -0.35 -27.23
N ASP A 74 2.15 -0.93 -28.29
CA ASP A 74 3.19 -0.27 -29.10
C ASP A 74 2.71 1.06 -29.72
N ALA A 75 1.45 1.11 -30.17
CA ALA A 75 0.87 2.30 -30.77
C ALA A 75 0.53 3.36 -29.71
N LEU A 76 0.10 2.93 -28.52
CA LEU A 76 -0.10 3.81 -27.37
C LEU A 76 1.23 4.41 -26.90
N ASP A 77 2.27 3.59 -26.77
CA ASP A 77 3.61 4.06 -26.38
C ASP A 77 4.17 5.05 -27.40
N ALA A 78 4.03 4.75 -28.71
CA ALA A 78 4.43 5.68 -29.77
C ALA A 78 3.62 7.00 -29.73
N LEU A 79 2.31 6.92 -29.42
CA LEU A 79 1.45 8.09 -29.26
C LEU A 79 1.93 8.97 -28.10
N LEU A 80 2.10 8.37 -26.92
CA LEU A 80 2.50 9.09 -25.71
C LEU A 80 3.92 9.66 -25.85
N ALA A 81 4.85 8.90 -26.42
CA ALA A 81 6.21 9.37 -26.68
C ALA A 81 6.23 10.57 -27.64
N ARG A 82 5.34 10.61 -28.64
CA ARG A 82 5.25 11.71 -29.59
C ARG A 82 4.57 12.95 -29.01
N GLU A 83 3.52 12.77 -28.22
CA GLU A 83 2.64 13.87 -27.80
C GLU A 83 3.03 14.49 -26.46
N LEU A 84 3.78 13.75 -25.61
CA LEU A 84 4.19 14.22 -24.29
C LEU A 84 5.64 14.75 -24.24
N THR A 85 6.42 14.61 -25.31
CA THR A 85 7.86 14.92 -25.29
C THR A 85 8.14 16.37 -25.74
N PRO A 86 9.06 17.11 -25.05
CA PRO A 86 9.83 16.68 -23.88
C PRO A 86 9.07 16.88 -22.56
N LEU A 87 9.08 15.84 -21.73
CA LEU A 87 8.69 15.97 -20.32
C LEU A 87 9.84 16.56 -19.50
N PRO A 88 9.54 17.41 -18.51
CA PRO A 88 10.58 17.93 -17.62
C PRO A 88 11.20 16.80 -16.81
N GLU A 89 12.51 16.62 -16.93
CA GLU A 89 13.25 15.67 -16.10
C GLU A 89 13.39 16.20 -14.67
N PRO A 90 13.26 15.33 -13.64
CA PRO A 90 13.51 15.72 -12.26
C PRO A 90 14.95 16.21 -12.07
N THR A 91 15.09 17.45 -11.59
CA THR A 91 16.41 18.00 -11.26
C THR A 91 16.96 17.37 -9.98
N ARG A 92 18.29 17.40 -9.81
CA ARG A 92 18.93 16.98 -8.56
C ARG A 92 18.30 17.65 -7.34
N ASP A 93 18.06 18.96 -7.41
CA ASP A 93 17.41 19.73 -6.34
C ASP A 93 16.00 19.21 -6.00
N ALA A 94 15.23 18.79 -7.01
CA ALA A 94 13.91 18.20 -6.79
C ALA A 94 14.03 16.84 -6.08
N CYS A 95 15.00 16.01 -6.48
CA CYS A 95 15.29 14.74 -5.83
C CYS A 95 15.76 14.91 -4.38
N GLU A 96 16.67 15.85 -4.12
CA GLU A 96 17.16 16.15 -2.76
C GLU A 96 16.02 16.66 -1.87
N ARG A 97 15.17 17.57 -2.38
CA ARG A 97 13.99 18.04 -1.66
C ARG A 97 13.03 16.89 -1.33
N TYR A 98 12.82 15.96 -2.27
CA TYR A 98 12.00 14.79 -2.03
C TYR A 98 12.62 13.88 -0.95
N TYR A 99 13.93 13.62 -1.04
CA TYR A 99 14.67 12.84 -0.04
C TYR A 99 14.51 13.42 1.37
N LEU A 100 14.76 14.72 1.55
CA LEU A 100 14.67 15.41 2.84
C LEU A 100 13.25 15.37 3.41
N ASN A 101 12.23 15.62 2.58
CA ASN A 101 10.83 15.60 2.99
C ASN A 101 10.30 14.19 3.32
N HIS A 102 11.04 13.14 2.96
CA HIS A 102 10.66 11.75 3.19
C HIS A 102 11.79 10.94 3.86
N ALA A 103 12.62 11.60 4.67
CA ALA A 103 13.83 11.01 5.26
C ALA A 103 13.56 9.68 6.03
N ALA A 104 12.38 9.56 6.65
CA ALA A 104 11.98 8.33 7.34
C ALA A 104 11.92 7.08 6.43
N ARG A 105 11.63 7.26 5.12
CA ARG A 105 11.64 6.17 4.13
C ARG A 105 13.04 5.77 3.71
N PHE A 106 13.99 6.69 3.77
CA PHE A 106 15.38 6.50 3.35
C PHE A 106 16.28 6.25 4.56
N ARG A 107 15.85 5.32 5.40
CA ARG A 107 16.53 4.95 6.63
C ARG A 107 16.56 3.44 6.73
N ARG A 108 17.68 2.88 7.19
CA ARG A 108 17.76 1.46 7.50
C ARG A 108 16.75 1.12 8.62
N ARG A 109 16.35 -0.15 8.71
CA ARG A 109 15.45 -0.59 9.78
C ARG A 109 16.14 -0.43 11.13
N ASP A 110 15.36 -0.01 12.13
CA ASP A 110 15.82 0.00 13.52
C ASP A 110 16.09 -1.44 13.98
N ILE A 111 17.14 -1.59 14.78
CA ILE A 111 17.52 -2.85 15.41
C ILE A 111 17.21 -2.75 16.90
N VAL A 112 16.55 -3.77 17.45
CA VAL A 112 16.32 -3.87 18.89
C VAL A 112 16.94 -5.16 19.41
N TYR A 113 17.73 -5.05 20.46
CA TYR A 113 18.17 -6.19 21.26
C TYR A 113 17.18 -6.37 22.40
N ALA A 114 16.58 -7.55 22.47
CA ALA A 114 15.59 -7.89 23.46
C ALA A 114 15.82 -9.29 24.05
N SER A 115 15.36 -9.47 25.28
CA SER A 115 15.16 -10.77 25.93
C SER A 115 13.71 -10.90 26.38
N HIS A 116 13.24 -12.13 26.54
CA HIS A 116 11.91 -12.38 27.07
C HIS A 116 11.81 -13.59 28.02
N ILE A 117 10.75 -13.60 28.83
CA ILE A 117 10.29 -14.75 29.59
C ILE A 117 8.89 -15.07 29.06
N LEU A 118 8.69 -16.27 28.51
CA LEU A 118 7.40 -16.71 27.99
C LEU A 118 6.73 -17.64 28.99
N PHE A 119 5.51 -17.29 29.37
CA PHE A 119 4.55 -18.19 30.02
C PHE A 119 3.57 -18.66 28.96
N ALA A 120 3.79 -19.86 28.44
CA ALA A 120 3.07 -20.38 27.29
C ALA A 120 1.64 -20.78 27.66
N VAL A 121 0.69 -20.39 26.80
CA VAL A 121 -0.70 -20.82 26.92
C VAL A 121 -0.92 -22.02 25.99
N THR A 122 -1.37 -23.13 26.56
CA THR A 122 -1.87 -24.30 25.81
C THR A 122 -3.35 -24.52 26.11
N ASP A 123 -4.04 -25.32 25.30
CA ASP A 123 -5.47 -25.60 25.47
C ASP A 123 -5.85 -26.16 26.84
N ALA A 124 -4.91 -26.85 27.51
CA ALA A 124 -5.09 -27.41 28.84
C ALA A 124 -4.65 -26.47 29.98
N THR A 125 -4.11 -25.29 29.67
CA THR A 125 -3.51 -24.40 30.68
C THR A 125 -4.57 -23.54 31.36
N PRO A 126 -4.70 -23.60 32.70
CA PRO A 126 -5.58 -22.68 33.40
C PRO A 126 -5.00 -21.25 33.33
N LEU A 127 -5.67 -20.35 32.62
CA LEU A 127 -5.16 -19.00 32.31
C LEU A 127 -4.94 -18.13 33.56
N ALA A 128 -5.87 -18.17 34.52
CA ALA A 128 -5.82 -17.30 35.71
C ALA A 128 -4.60 -17.54 36.62
N PRO A 129 -4.22 -18.79 36.97
CA PRO A 129 -2.98 -19.01 37.72
C PRO A 129 -1.73 -18.70 36.89
N LEU A 130 -1.68 -19.06 35.60
CA LEU A 130 -0.54 -18.74 34.74
C LEU A 130 -0.28 -17.23 34.67
N ARG A 131 -1.34 -16.45 34.48
CA ARG A 131 -1.25 -14.99 34.46
C ARG A 131 -0.76 -14.43 35.80
N ARG A 132 -1.26 -14.95 36.93
CA ARG A 132 -0.79 -14.53 38.27
C ARG A 132 0.71 -14.80 38.45
N GLU A 133 1.19 -15.94 37.95
CA GLU A 133 2.62 -16.28 37.99
C GLU A 133 3.46 -15.34 37.10
N ALA A 134 2.97 -15.04 35.90
CA ALA A 134 3.61 -14.08 35.00
C ALA A 134 3.66 -12.67 35.61
N GLU A 135 2.57 -12.19 36.20
CA GLU A 135 2.49 -10.88 36.88
C GLU A 135 3.41 -10.82 38.11
N ALA A 136 3.46 -11.89 38.91
CA ALA A 136 4.38 -11.96 40.06
C ALA A 136 5.85 -11.97 39.61
N THR A 137 6.17 -12.67 38.52
CA THR A 137 7.50 -12.69 37.94
C THR A 137 7.88 -11.31 37.40
N LEU A 138 6.95 -10.65 36.68
CA LEU A 138 7.14 -9.29 36.19
C LEU A 138 7.46 -8.32 37.34
N ALA A 139 6.68 -8.35 38.42
CA ALA A 139 6.91 -7.49 39.58
C ALA A 139 8.31 -7.70 40.19
N ARG A 140 8.78 -8.94 40.26
CA ARG A 140 10.13 -9.27 40.75
C ARG A 140 11.23 -8.72 39.85
N VAL A 141 11.13 -8.95 38.54
CA VAL A 141 12.18 -8.50 37.61
C VAL A 141 12.13 -6.98 37.34
N LEU A 142 11.01 -6.31 37.63
CA LEU A 142 10.96 -4.85 37.69
C LEU A 142 11.69 -4.31 38.93
N ALA A 143 11.52 -4.95 40.08
CA ALA A 143 12.20 -4.57 41.32
C ALA A 143 13.70 -4.91 41.30
N GLU A 144 14.06 -6.03 40.67
CA GLU A 144 15.43 -6.55 40.60
C GLU A 144 15.78 -6.99 39.16
N PRO A 145 16.03 -6.04 38.23
CA PRO A 145 16.29 -6.34 36.81
C PRO A 145 17.47 -7.27 36.54
N GLN A 146 18.44 -7.33 37.45
CA GLN A 146 19.59 -8.23 37.39
C GLN A 146 19.22 -9.71 37.55
N THR A 147 18.00 -10.02 38.00
CA THR A 147 17.52 -11.40 38.17
C THR A 147 16.85 -11.95 36.92
N PHE A 148 16.67 -11.13 35.88
CA PHE A 148 15.89 -11.47 34.69
C PHE A 148 16.38 -12.76 34.02
N GLU A 149 17.68 -12.91 33.77
CA GLU A 149 18.25 -14.08 33.11
C GLU A 149 18.08 -15.36 33.93
N ALA A 150 18.14 -15.26 35.26
CA ALA A 150 17.91 -16.38 36.15
C ALA A 150 16.44 -16.81 36.10
N ARG A 151 15.51 -15.86 36.14
CA ARG A 151 14.07 -16.12 36.00
C ARG A 151 13.71 -16.65 34.62
N ALA A 152 14.36 -16.16 33.57
CA ALA A 152 14.18 -16.67 32.23
C ALA A 152 14.59 -18.15 32.12
N ARG A 153 15.75 -18.53 32.69
CA ARG A 153 16.20 -19.95 32.74
C ARG A 153 15.26 -20.85 33.53
N GLU A 154 14.71 -20.33 34.63
CA GLU A 154 13.87 -21.10 35.56
C GLU A 154 12.43 -21.27 35.04
N LEU A 155 11.83 -20.21 34.49
CA LEU A 155 10.38 -20.14 34.29
C LEU A 155 9.95 -20.06 32.83
N SER A 156 10.82 -19.63 31.91
CA SER A 156 10.41 -19.41 30.52
C SER A 156 10.19 -20.73 29.79
N ASN A 157 9.07 -20.83 29.08
CA ASN A 157 8.75 -21.96 28.19
C ASN A 157 9.35 -21.81 26.78
N CYS A 158 10.06 -20.72 26.50
CA CYS A 158 10.74 -20.52 25.22
C CYS A 158 12.13 -21.19 25.23
N PRO A 159 12.60 -21.79 24.10
CA PRO A 159 13.98 -22.31 24.01
C PRO A 159 15.07 -21.29 24.34
N SER A 160 14.80 -19.98 24.16
CA SER A 160 15.71 -18.89 24.57
C SER A 160 16.03 -18.89 26.06
N ALA A 161 15.23 -19.56 26.91
CA ALA A 161 15.50 -19.78 28.33
C ALA A 161 16.94 -20.25 28.58
N GLN A 162 17.48 -21.13 27.72
CA GLN A 162 18.83 -21.69 27.84
C GLN A 162 19.92 -20.62 27.80
N VAL A 163 19.67 -19.51 27.10
CA VAL A 163 20.56 -18.35 26.99
C VAL A 163 20.06 -17.15 27.78
N GLY A 164 19.27 -17.39 28.84
CA GLY A 164 18.75 -16.33 29.72
C GLY A 164 17.62 -15.51 29.11
N GLY A 165 16.89 -16.07 28.14
CA GLY A 165 15.76 -15.43 27.47
C GLY A 165 16.14 -14.55 26.28
N SER A 166 17.43 -14.44 25.94
CA SER A 166 17.92 -13.58 24.85
C SER A 166 17.36 -13.98 23.50
N LEU A 167 16.82 -13.00 22.77
CA LEU A 167 16.37 -13.12 21.39
C LEU A 167 17.41 -12.59 20.39
N GLY A 168 18.53 -12.04 20.89
CA GLY A 168 19.55 -11.42 20.06
C GLY A 168 19.05 -10.14 19.41
N GLN A 169 19.34 -9.96 18.13
CA GLN A 169 18.91 -8.82 17.32
C GLN A 169 17.55 -9.09 16.69
N LEU A 170 16.62 -8.15 16.85
CA LEU A 170 15.32 -8.14 16.22
C LEU A 170 15.20 -6.94 15.27
N LEU A 171 14.59 -7.17 14.11
CA LEU A 171 14.06 -6.17 13.21
C LEU A 171 12.53 -6.21 13.29
N ARG A 172 11.89 -5.08 12.95
CA ARG A 172 10.42 -5.08 12.80
C ARG A 172 10.04 -6.04 11.67
N GLY A 173 9.12 -6.96 11.96
CA GLY A 173 8.66 -8.06 11.13
C GLY A 173 9.21 -9.43 11.55
N ASP A 174 10.19 -9.49 12.45
CA ASP A 174 10.84 -10.76 12.84
C ASP A 174 10.00 -11.56 13.84
N SER A 175 9.03 -10.93 14.51
CA SER A 175 8.18 -11.58 15.50
C SER A 175 6.68 -11.41 15.21
N VAL A 176 5.83 -11.96 16.07
CA VAL A 176 4.37 -11.81 15.93
C VAL A 176 3.95 -10.35 16.15
N PRO A 177 2.91 -9.86 15.45
CA PRO A 177 2.55 -8.45 15.44
C PRO A 177 2.40 -7.81 16.82
N GLU A 178 1.86 -8.54 17.80
CA GLU A 178 1.63 -8.05 19.16
C GLU A 178 2.95 -7.85 19.93
N PHE A 179 3.93 -8.74 19.72
CA PHE A 179 5.26 -8.62 20.32
C PHE A 179 6.07 -7.53 19.63
N ASP A 180 6.03 -7.50 18.29
CA ASP A 180 6.66 -6.47 17.48
C ASP A 180 6.18 -5.07 17.87
N ALA A 181 4.87 -4.86 18.00
CA ALA A 181 4.32 -3.58 18.46
C ALA A 181 4.85 -3.23 19.86
N ALA A 182 4.84 -4.17 20.80
CA ALA A 182 5.33 -3.92 22.15
C ALA A 182 6.82 -3.53 22.21
N VAL A 183 7.64 -4.12 21.32
CA VAL A 183 9.08 -3.84 21.26
C VAL A 183 9.37 -2.57 20.48
N PHE A 184 8.77 -2.36 19.32
CA PHE A 184 9.17 -1.28 18.41
C PHE A 184 8.32 0.00 18.51
N ASP A 185 7.16 -0.02 19.16
CA ASP A 185 6.30 1.18 19.29
C ASP A 185 6.51 1.93 20.61
N THR A 186 7.46 1.49 21.44
CA THR A 186 7.92 2.20 22.63
C THR A 186 9.35 2.70 22.47
N THR A 187 9.66 3.82 23.12
CA THR A 187 11.03 4.33 23.29
C THR A 187 11.70 3.81 24.57
N ASP A 188 10.95 3.12 25.43
CA ASP A 188 11.44 2.63 26.70
C ASP A 188 12.52 1.55 26.51
N SER A 189 13.43 1.49 27.48
CA SER A 189 14.48 0.48 27.60
C SER A 189 14.41 -0.17 29.00
N GLY A 190 15.01 -1.35 29.14
CA GLY A 190 14.87 -2.18 30.34
C GLY A 190 13.63 -3.07 30.28
N VAL A 191 13.19 -3.56 31.44
CA VAL A 191 12.00 -4.42 31.54
C VAL A 191 10.74 -3.58 31.31
N LEU A 192 9.91 -3.98 30.36
CA LEU A 192 8.63 -3.31 30.12
C LEU A 192 7.70 -3.54 31.32
N PRO A 193 7.03 -2.50 31.87
CA PRO A 193 6.21 -2.60 33.08
C PRO A 193 4.82 -3.19 32.80
N ARG A 194 4.71 -4.15 31.87
CA ARG A 194 3.48 -4.82 31.48
C ARG A 194 3.78 -6.18 30.86
N LEU A 195 2.81 -7.08 30.95
CA LEU A 195 2.81 -8.29 30.15
C LEU A 195 2.47 -7.96 28.69
N VAL A 196 3.21 -8.55 27.77
CA VAL A 196 2.91 -8.54 26.34
C VAL A 196 2.15 -9.82 26.03
N ASN A 197 0.91 -9.69 25.58
CA ASN A 197 0.06 -10.83 25.28
C ASN A 197 0.19 -11.16 23.80
N THR A 198 0.47 -12.41 23.47
CA THR A 198 0.46 -12.90 22.08
C THR A 198 -0.34 -14.19 22.01
N ARG A 199 -0.54 -14.72 20.80
CA ARG A 199 -1.09 -16.06 20.59
C ARG A 199 -0.32 -17.18 21.30
N PHE A 200 0.93 -16.96 21.70
CA PHE A 200 1.74 -17.95 22.42
C PHE A 200 1.59 -17.89 23.94
N GLY A 201 1.04 -16.80 24.48
CA GLY A 201 0.83 -16.61 25.91
C GLY A 201 1.29 -15.25 26.43
N PHE A 202 1.78 -15.23 27.67
CA PHE A 202 2.21 -14.01 28.35
C PHE A 202 3.72 -13.86 28.28
N HIS A 203 4.18 -12.70 27.80
CA HIS A 203 5.60 -12.40 27.70
C HIS A 203 5.97 -11.26 28.65
N ILE A 204 7.05 -11.46 29.39
CA ILE A 204 7.78 -10.38 30.06
C ILE A 204 8.94 -10.03 29.14
N VAL A 205 9.04 -8.77 28.73
CA VAL A 205 10.04 -8.33 27.74
C VAL A 205 11.02 -7.38 28.39
N ARG A 206 12.30 -7.59 28.12
CA ARG A 206 13.38 -6.65 28.44
C ARG A 206 14.03 -6.19 27.17
N ILE A 207 14.23 -4.89 27.05
CA ILE A 207 14.87 -4.25 25.90
C ILE A 207 16.24 -3.77 26.37
N GLU A 208 17.30 -4.46 25.94
CA GLU A 208 18.67 -4.12 26.36
C GLU A 208 19.20 -2.89 25.63
N ARG A 209 18.98 -2.83 24.31
CA ARG A 209 19.52 -1.76 23.48
C ARG A 209 18.71 -1.58 22.21
N ARG A 210 18.58 -0.33 21.78
CA ARG A 210 18.06 0.04 20.46
C ARG A 210 19.19 0.66 19.65
N VAL A 211 19.30 0.25 18.40
CA VAL A 211 20.21 0.87 17.43
C VAL A 211 19.34 1.50 16.36
N PRO A 212 19.22 2.83 16.33
CA PRO A 212 18.52 3.51 15.27
C PRO A 212 19.14 3.14 13.93
N GLY A 213 18.33 2.81 12.93
CA GLY A 213 18.83 2.65 11.58
C GLY A 213 19.43 3.95 11.05
N ASP A 214 20.54 3.86 10.34
CA ASP A 214 21.19 5.03 9.74
C ASP A 214 20.44 5.51 8.50
N PRO A 215 20.47 6.82 8.20
CA PRO A 215 19.99 7.33 6.92
C PRO A 215 20.76 6.68 5.78
N VAL A 216 20.06 6.30 4.72
CA VAL A 216 20.66 5.88 3.46
C VAL A 216 21.17 7.14 2.75
N PRO A 217 22.45 7.23 2.37
CA PRO A 217 22.99 8.41 1.70
C PRO A 217 22.20 8.76 0.44
N PHE A 218 21.96 10.06 0.20
CA PHE A 218 21.19 10.53 -0.96
C PHE A 218 21.71 9.94 -2.28
N ASP A 219 23.03 9.97 -2.51
CA ASP A 219 23.61 9.47 -3.76
C ASP A 219 23.31 7.98 -4.02
N ALA A 220 23.06 7.18 -2.97
CA ALA A 220 22.70 5.77 -3.11
C ALA A 220 21.25 5.55 -3.58
N VAL A 221 20.37 6.55 -3.40
CA VAL A 221 18.93 6.48 -3.73
C VAL A 221 18.50 7.52 -4.77
N ALA A 222 19.40 8.40 -5.21
CA ALA A 222 19.09 9.51 -6.11
C ALA A 222 18.46 9.05 -7.43
N ALA A 223 18.96 7.95 -8.02
CA ALA A 223 18.43 7.40 -9.27
C ALA A 223 17.00 6.83 -9.10
N GLU A 224 16.74 6.15 -7.99
CA GLU A 224 15.41 5.62 -7.67
C GLU A 224 14.41 6.76 -7.46
N ILE A 225 14.81 7.81 -6.73
CA ILE A 225 13.99 9.01 -6.53
C ILE A 225 13.71 9.70 -7.87
N ALA A 226 14.72 9.84 -8.73
CA ALA A 226 14.54 10.45 -10.04
C ALA A 226 13.53 9.66 -10.89
N ALA A 227 13.64 8.33 -10.94
CA ALA A 227 12.69 7.48 -11.65
C ALA A 227 11.26 7.63 -11.10
N PHE A 228 11.10 7.64 -9.77
CA PHE A 228 9.80 7.86 -9.13
C PHE A 228 9.19 9.23 -9.47
N LEU A 229 9.99 10.29 -9.42
CA LEU A 229 9.53 11.65 -9.75
C LEU A 229 9.21 11.79 -11.24
N ALA A 230 9.99 11.16 -12.12
CA ALA A 230 9.74 11.15 -13.56
C ALA A 230 8.41 10.45 -13.88
N GLU A 231 8.12 9.32 -13.22
CA GLU A 231 6.85 8.61 -13.40
C GLU A 231 5.66 9.47 -12.95
N ARG A 232 5.81 10.21 -11.84
CA ARG A 232 4.77 11.16 -11.40
C ARG A 232 4.54 12.29 -12.40
N VAL A 233 5.59 12.81 -13.02
CA VAL A 233 5.47 13.82 -14.09
C VAL A 233 4.74 13.22 -15.28
N ARG A 234 5.12 12.00 -15.71
CA ARG A 234 4.50 11.28 -16.83
C ARG A 234 3.01 11.04 -16.60
N HIS A 235 2.63 10.50 -15.43
CA HIS A 235 1.23 10.29 -15.06
C HIS A 235 0.41 11.59 -15.11
N LYS A 236 0.95 12.68 -14.57
CA LYS A 236 0.27 13.98 -14.61
C LYS A 236 0.11 14.49 -16.06
N ALA A 237 1.13 14.31 -16.89
CA ALA A 237 1.08 14.72 -18.29
C ALA A 237 0.02 13.92 -19.08
N ILE A 238 -0.09 12.61 -18.84
CA ILE A 238 -1.12 11.76 -19.45
C ILE A 238 -2.52 12.23 -19.04
N GLN A 239 -2.75 12.49 -17.75
CA GLN A 239 -4.03 12.99 -17.26
C GLN A 239 -4.41 14.30 -17.95
N GLN A 240 -3.48 15.26 -18.01
CA GLN A 240 -3.68 16.54 -18.70
C GLN A 240 -3.95 16.35 -20.19
N TYR A 241 -3.23 15.44 -20.85
CA TYR A 241 -3.41 15.13 -22.26
C TYR A 241 -4.79 14.56 -22.55
N VAL A 242 -5.26 13.61 -21.74
CA VAL A 242 -6.61 13.06 -21.85
C VAL A 242 -7.67 14.13 -21.63
N THR A 243 -7.49 15.05 -20.67
CA THR A 243 -8.40 16.20 -20.48
C THR A 243 -8.46 17.09 -21.72
N ILE A 244 -7.32 17.34 -22.38
CA ILE A 244 -7.27 18.14 -23.62
C ILE A 244 -8.03 17.42 -24.75
N LEU A 245 -7.79 16.11 -24.94
CA LEU A 245 -8.50 15.32 -25.94
C LEU A 245 -10.02 15.32 -25.68
N ALA A 246 -10.42 15.11 -24.42
CA ALA A 246 -11.82 15.13 -24.03
C ALA A 246 -12.49 16.48 -24.28
N SER A 247 -11.80 17.59 -24.00
CA SER A 247 -12.30 18.95 -24.21
C SER A 247 -12.55 19.26 -25.70
N GLY A 248 -11.80 18.61 -26.60
CA GLY A 248 -11.96 18.72 -28.04
C GLY A 248 -12.92 17.70 -28.68
N ALA A 249 -13.49 16.79 -27.90
CA ALA A 249 -14.32 15.69 -28.39
C ALA A 249 -15.80 15.86 -28.00
N ARG A 250 -16.69 15.27 -28.79
CA ARG A 250 -18.09 15.08 -28.42
C ARG A 250 -18.22 13.76 -27.68
N ILE A 251 -18.47 13.82 -26.37
CA ILE A 251 -18.64 12.65 -25.51
C ILE A 251 -20.09 12.59 -25.05
N GLU A 252 -20.73 11.44 -25.23
CA GLU A 252 -22.11 11.18 -24.80
C GLU A 252 -22.15 9.99 -23.84
N GLY A 253 -23.08 10.00 -22.87
CA GLY A 253 -23.32 8.89 -21.95
C GLY A 253 -22.35 8.76 -20.77
N VAL A 254 -21.30 9.60 -20.67
CA VAL A 254 -20.30 9.60 -19.60
C VAL A 254 -19.79 11.01 -19.34
N ALA A 255 -19.64 11.39 -18.07
CA ALA A 255 -18.88 12.56 -17.68
C ALA A 255 -17.47 12.15 -17.26
N LEU A 256 -16.46 12.54 -18.02
CA LEU A 256 -15.08 12.50 -17.54
C LEU A 256 -14.96 13.64 -16.51
N GLY A 257 -14.94 13.29 -15.22
CA GLY A 257 -14.83 14.28 -14.14
C GLY A 257 -13.58 15.16 -14.24
N ASP A 258 -13.48 16.15 -13.35
CA ASP A 258 -12.35 17.09 -13.32
C ASP A 258 -10.98 16.39 -13.37
N ALA A 259 -9.98 17.08 -13.91
CA ALA A 259 -8.62 16.62 -14.20
C ALA A 259 -7.83 16.01 -13.00
N ASN A 260 -8.42 15.91 -11.82
CA ASN A 260 -7.87 15.30 -10.60
C ASN A 260 -8.54 13.98 -10.20
N GLY A 261 -9.49 13.45 -10.98
CA GLY A 261 -10.11 12.14 -10.75
C GLY A 261 -9.23 10.96 -11.20
N PRO A 262 -9.47 9.74 -10.68
CA PRO A 262 -8.75 8.53 -11.07
C PRO A 262 -9.17 8.12 -12.49
N LEU A 263 -8.58 8.78 -13.49
CA LEU A 263 -8.87 8.54 -14.91
C LEU A 263 -7.96 7.45 -15.50
N VAL A 264 -6.93 7.03 -14.75
CA VAL A 264 -5.98 5.98 -15.12
C VAL A 264 -5.55 5.32 -13.82
N GLN A 265 -6.27 4.28 -13.39
CA GLN A 265 -5.82 3.33 -12.39
C GLN A 265 -5.47 2.02 -13.10
#